data_AF-A0AA45Z636-F1
#
_entry.id   AF-A0AA45Z636-F1
#
_cell.length_a   1.000
_cell.length_b   1.000
_cell.length_c   1.000
_cell.angle_alpha   90.00
_cell.angle_beta   90.00
_cell.angle_gamma   90.00
#
_symmetry.space_group_name_H-M   'P 1'
#
loop_
_entity.id
_entity.type
_entity.pdbx_description
1 polymer ?
#
loop_
_entity_poly.entity_id
_entity_poly.type
_entity_poly.pdbx_seq_one_letter_code
_entity_poly.pdbx_strand_id
1 'polypeptide(L)'
;MMRHPFVMAALGIGALFLSLHLGGGRESVGVLSGTVVGGPWSMGFGVLYALAWFGMVLVAPVLLLAGLVDAALQSSSKVSVTSQRE
;
A
#
# COMPACT_ATOMS: atom_id res chain seq x y z
N MET A 1 1.90 18.34 11.19
CA MET A 1 0.87 17.60 10.44
C MET A 1 1.53 16.94 9.24
N MET A 2 1.40 15.63 9.09
CA MET A 2 2.19 14.82 8.15
C MET A 2 1.96 15.28 6.70
N ARG A 3 3.04 15.59 5.98
CA ARG A 3 3.00 16.35 4.72
C ARG A 3 2.40 15.56 3.53
N HIS A 4 2.30 14.23 3.61
CA HIS A 4 1.73 13.38 2.55
C HIS A 4 1.07 12.12 3.11
N PRO A 5 -0.17 12.20 3.67
CA PRO A 5 -0.83 11.05 4.30
C PRO A 5 -1.06 9.89 3.34
N PHE A 6 -1.37 10.16 2.07
CA PHE A 6 -1.60 9.13 1.05
C PHE A 6 -0.34 8.33 0.71
N VAL A 7 0.81 9.01 0.59
CA VAL A 7 2.10 8.34 0.33
C VAL A 7 2.46 7.43 1.50
N MET A 8 2.30 7.90 2.74
CA MET A 8 2.60 7.09 3.92
C MET A 8 1.68 5.87 4.03
N ALA A 9 0.38 6.02 3.73
CA ALA A 9 -0.55 4.91 3.69
C ALA A 9 -0.16 3.88 2.61
N ALA A 10 0.20 4.33 1.40
CA ALA A 10 0.65 3.44 0.33
C ALA A 10 1.93 2.67 0.70
N LEU A 11 2.91 3.35 1.29
CA LEU A 11 4.13 2.73 1.80
C LEU A 11 3.84 1.72 2.92
N GLY A 12 2.91 2.05 3.82
CA GLY A 12 2.47 1.15 4.88
C GLY A 12 1.85 -0.14 4.34
N ILE A 13 0.97 -0.03 3.35
CA ILE A 13 0.38 -1.19 2.65
C ILE A 13 1.47 -2.03 1.98
N GLY A 14 2.41 -1.38 1.28
CA GLY A 14 3.54 -2.04 0.63
C GLY A 14 4.44 -2.78 1.62
N ALA A 15 4.79 -2.15 2.74
CA ALA A 15 5.61 -2.75 3.79
C ALA A 15 4.92 -3.95 4.46
N LEU A 16 3.61 -3.83 4.73
CA LEU A 16 2.80 -4.93 5.26
C LEU A 16 2.79 -6.12 4.29
N PHE A 17 2.45 -5.87 3.02
CA PHE A 17 2.45 -6.91 2.00
C PHE A 17 3.82 -7.58 1.87
N LEU A 18 4.91 -6.79 1.81
CA LEU A 18 6.27 -7.30 1.70
C LEU A 18 6.64 -8.19 2.89
N SER A 19 6.31 -7.76 4.10
CA SER A 19 6.57 -8.54 5.33
C SER A 19 5.84 -9.88 5.30
N LEU A 20 4.56 -9.87 4.93
CA LEU A 20 3.76 -11.10 4.80
C LEU A 20 4.25 -11.99 3.66
N HIS A 21 4.72 -11.41 2.55
CA HIS A 21 5.23 -12.14 1.39
C HIS A 21 6.53 -12.87 1.71
N LEU A 22 7.49 -12.16 2.32
CA LEU A 22 8.76 -12.75 2.76
C LEU A 22 8.56 -13.76 3.89
N GLY A 23 7.53 -13.58 4.72
CA GLY A 23 7.13 -14.53 5.76
C GLY A 23 6.38 -15.77 5.25
N GLY A 24 6.29 -16.00 3.94
CA GLY A 24 5.67 -17.21 3.37
C GLY A 24 4.15 -17.15 3.21
N GLY A 25 3.52 -15.97 3.30
CA GLY A 25 2.07 -15.82 3.20
C GLY A 25 1.44 -16.39 1.92
N ARG A 26 2.22 -16.54 0.84
CA ARG A 26 1.80 -17.21 -0.40
C ARG A 26 1.36 -18.66 -0.18
N GLU A 27 2.03 -19.41 0.69
CA GLU A 27 1.70 -20.82 0.98
C GLU A 27 0.33 -20.94 1.65
N SER A 28 -0.01 -19.96 2.47
CA SER A 28 -1.31 -19.88 3.16
C SER A 28 -2.48 -19.64 2.21
N VAL A 29 -2.25 -19.14 0.99
CA VAL A 29 -3.28 -19.06 -0.07
C VAL A 29 -3.57 -20.43 -0.67
N GLY A 30 -2.59 -21.34 -0.68
CA GLY A 30 -2.81 -22.74 -1.04
C GLY A 30 -3.90 -23.39 -0.17
N VAL A 31 -3.90 -23.07 1.13
CA VAL A 31 -4.93 -23.48 2.08
C VAL A 31 -6.31 -22.91 1.72
N LEU A 32 -6.38 -21.63 1.34
CA LEU A 32 -7.64 -21.00 0.90
C LEU A 32 -8.20 -21.63 -0.37
N SER A 33 -7.32 -22.02 -1.30
CA SER A 33 -7.71 -22.69 -2.54
C SER A 33 -8.04 -24.18 -2.37
N GLY A 34 -7.82 -24.74 -1.18
CA GLY A 34 -8.01 -26.17 -0.91
C GLY A 34 -6.92 -27.08 -1.50
N THR A 35 -5.83 -26.52 -2.00
CA THR A 35 -4.71 -27.28 -2.61
C THR A 35 -3.65 -27.71 -1.60
N VAL A 36 -3.67 -27.15 -0.39
CA VAL A 36 -2.78 -27.48 0.71
C VAL A 36 -3.61 -27.69 1.99
N VAL A 37 -3.30 -28.73 2.77
CA VAL A 37 -3.92 -28.94 4.07
C VAL A 37 -3.30 -27.97 5.08
N GLY A 38 -4.14 -27.17 5.74
CA GLY A 38 -3.72 -26.20 6.75
C GLY A 38 -4.69 -26.12 7.92
N GLY A 39 -4.26 -25.46 8.99
CA GLY A 39 -5.09 -25.18 10.17
C GLY A 39 -5.79 -23.82 10.11
N PRO A 40 -6.63 -23.51 11.11
CA PRO A 40 -7.34 -22.23 11.21
C PRO A 40 -6.40 -21.01 11.16
N TRP A 41 -5.21 -21.13 11.74
CA TRP A 41 -4.21 -20.06 11.75
C TRP A 41 -3.65 -19.76 10.36
N SER A 42 -3.31 -20.80 9.58
CA SER A 42 -2.89 -20.63 8.18
C SER A 42 -4.01 -20.09 7.30
N MET A 43 -5.27 -20.44 7.60
CA MET A 43 -6.41 -19.89 6.88
C MET A 43 -6.54 -18.38 7.12
N GLY A 44 -6.46 -17.93 8.38
CA GLY A 44 -6.46 -16.51 8.72
C GLY A 44 -5.28 -15.76 8.11
N PHE A 45 -4.08 -16.35 8.15
CA PHE A 45 -2.90 -15.75 7.54
C PHE A 45 -3.01 -15.63 6.02
N GLY A 46 -3.61 -16.63 5.35
CA GLY A 46 -3.91 -16.60 3.92
C GLY A 46 -4.87 -15.46 3.57
N VAL A 47 -5.91 -15.23 4.38
CA VAL A 47 -6.85 -14.12 4.17
C VAL A 47 -6.14 -12.78 4.35
N LEU A 48 -5.35 -12.61 5.41
CA LEU A 48 -4.58 -11.39 5.64
C LEU A 48 -3.59 -11.12 4.48
N TYR A 49 -2.90 -12.15 4.01
CA TYR A 49 -2.01 -12.04 2.87
C TYR A 49 -2.76 -11.65 1.58
N ALA A 50 -3.91 -12.28 1.32
CA ALA A 50 -4.74 -11.93 0.16
C ALA A 50 -5.22 -10.48 0.20
N LEU A 51 -5.71 -10.01 1.36
CA LEU A 51 -6.12 -8.63 1.57
C LEU A 51 -4.95 -7.65 1.38
N ALA A 52 -3.77 -7.96 1.92
CA ALA A 52 -2.58 -7.15 1.73
C ALA A 52 -2.16 -7.11 0.26
N TRP A 53 -2.25 -8.23 -0.46
CA TRP A 53 -1.97 -8.29 -1.90
C TRP A 53 -2.94 -7.42 -2.70
N PHE A 54 -4.26 -7.53 -2.45
CA PHE A 54 -5.25 -6.67 -3.10
C PHE A 54 -5.03 -5.20 -2.76
N GLY A 55 -4.69 -4.88 -1.50
CA GLY A 55 -4.32 -3.53 -1.09
C GLY A 55 -3.12 -3.01 -1.88
N MET A 56 -2.08 -3.83 -2.03
CA MET A 56 -0.88 -3.46 -2.78
C MET A 56 -1.18 -3.25 -4.27
N VAL A 57 -1.98 -4.12 -4.88
CA VAL A 57 -2.27 -4.06 -6.33
C VAL A 57 -3.29 -2.98 -6.69
N LEU A 58 -4.32 -2.78 -5.86
CA LEU A 58 -5.45 -1.90 -6.17
C LEU A 58 -5.36 -0.55 -5.48
N VAL A 59 -5.04 -0.54 -4.18
CA VAL A 59 -5.16 0.66 -3.34
C VAL A 59 -3.85 1.47 -3.33
N ALA A 60 -2.71 0.82 -3.15
CA ALA A 60 -1.41 1.50 -3.04
C ALA A 60 -1.06 2.37 -4.27
N PRO A 61 -1.30 1.96 -5.53
CA PRO A 61 -0.99 2.78 -6.69
C PRO A 61 -1.87 4.03 -6.75
N VAL A 62 -3.15 3.90 -6.41
CA VAL A 62 -4.10 5.03 -6.37
C VAL A 62 -3.66 6.03 -5.31
N LEU A 63 -3.27 5.55 -4.12
CA LEU A 63 -2.80 6.41 -3.04
C LEU A 63 -1.46 7.08 -3.37
N LEU A 64 -0.53 6.38 -4.02
CA LEU A 64 0.72 6.98 -4.49
C LEU A 64 0.47 8.07 -5.53
N LEU A 65 -0.39 7.81 -6.52
CA LEU A 65 -0.75 8.80 -7.53
C LEU A 65 -1.43 10.01 -6.89
N ALA A 66 -2.38 9.80 -5.97
CA ALA A 66 -3.02 10.89 -5.24
C ALA A 66 -2.00 11.74 -4.48
N GLY A 67 -1.05 11.09 -3.79
CA GLY A 67 0.01 11.78 -3.07
C GLY A 67 0.97 12.56 -3.98
N LEU A 68 1.29 12.02 -5.15
CA LEU A 68 2.14 12.68 -6.13
C LEU A 68 1.46 13.91 -6.76
N VAL A 69 0.17 13.78 -7.10
CA VAL A 69 -0.64 14.88 -7.62
C VAL A 69 -0.74 16.00 -6.58
N ASP A 70 -1.02 15.66 -5.32
CA ASP A 70 -1.08 16.64 -4.24
C ASP A 70 0.26 17.37 -4.04
N ALA A 71 1.38 16.64 -4.07
CA ALA A 71 2.72 17.24 -3.99
C ALA A 71 3.03 18.16 -5.18
N ALA A 72 2.64 17.77 -6.40
CA ALA A 72 2.85 18.59 -7.60
C ALA A 72 2.03 19.89 -7.56
N LEU A 73 0.77 19.83 -7.13
CA LEU A 73 -0.09 21.00 -6.99
C LEU A 73 0.44 21.98 -5.93
N GLN A 74 0.91 21.47 -4.78
CA GLN A 74 1.54 22.30 -3.75
C GLN A 74 2.84 22.97 -4.24
N SER A 75 3.65 22.26 -5.03
CA SER A 75 4.87 22.81 -5.62
C SER A 75 4.57 23.96 -6.58
N SER A 76 3.55 23.81 -7.44
CA SER A 76 3.18 24.84 -8.42
C SER A 76 2.66 26.12 -7.75
N SER A 77 1.92 25.99 -6.65
CA SER A 77 1.44 27.14 -5.87
C SER A 77 2.59 27.95 -5.27
N LYS A 78 3.63 27.28 -4.76
CA LYS A 78 4.78 27.94 -4.14
C LYS A 78 5.62 28.74 -5.14
N VAL A 79 5.79 28.21 -6.36
CA VAL A 79 6.53 28.89 -7.45
C VAL A 79 5.82 30.18 -7.90
N SER A 80 4.48 30.15 -8.02
CA SER A 80 3.69 31.33 -8.40
C SER A 80 3.83 32.49 -7.40
N VAL A 81 3.83 32.20 -6.09
CA VAL A 81 3.96 33.22 -5.05
C VAL A 81 5.34 33.88 -5.03
N THR A 82 6.41 33.13 -5.31
CA THR A 82 7.76 33.70 -5.40
C THR A 82 7.93 34.62 -6.61
N SER A 83 7.37 34.26 -7.77
CA SER A 83 7.43 35.08 -8.99
C SER A 83 6.70 36.43 -8.91
N GLN A 84 5.78 36.62 -7.96
CA GLN A 84 5.04 37.87 -7.75
C GLN A 84 5.71 38.83 -6.76
N ARG A 85 6.83 38.41 -6.14
CA ARG A 85 7.57 39.21 -5.14
C ARG A 85 8.88 39.80 -5.68
N GLU A 86 9.23 39.48 -6.92
CA GLU A 86 10.36 40.07 -7.66
C GLU A 86 9.84 41.13 -8.64
#